data_AF-A0A5S9M7Y6-F1
#
_entry.id   AF-A0A5S9M7Y6-F1
#
_cell.length_a   1.000
_cell.length_b   1.000
_cell.length_c   1.000
_cell.angle_alpha   90.00
_cell.angle_beta   90.00
_cell.angle_gamma   90.00
#
_symmetry.space_group_name_H-M   'P 1'
#
loop_
_entity.id
_entity.type
_entity.pdbx_description
1 polymer ?
#
loop_
_entity_poly.entity_id
_entity_poly.type
_entity_poly.pdbx_seq_one_letter_code
_entity_poly.pdbx_strand_id
1 'polypeptide(L)'
;MFVDNCYGEFTELKEPCHVGADLMAGSLIKNPGGGLAKTGGYIVGKEKWVEACSYRMTSPGIGSEAGASLYALQEMYQGFFFLAPHVVAQSLKGAVFTARFLEKLGFQTNPAWNAKRTDLIQSVEFGDPKKK
;
A
#
# COMPACT_ATOMS: atom_id res chain seq x y z
N MET A 1 10.74 14.20 7.64
CA MET A 1 9.45 14.08 6.94
C MET A 1 9.07 12.61 6.89
N PHE A 2 8.00 12.25 7.59
CA PHE A 2 7.44 10.90 7.60
C PHE A 2 6.21 10.85 6.70
N VAL A 3 6.07 9.80 5.89
CA VAL A 3 4.93 9.60 4.98
C VAL A 3 4.29 8.23 5.26
N ASP A 4 2.99 8.22 5.55
CA ASP A 4 2.21 6.98 5.52
C ASP A 4 1.94 6.63 4.06
N ASN A 5 2.51 5.52 3.58
CA ASN A 5 2.45 5.14 2.16
C ASN A 5 1.39 4.07 1.89
N CYS A 6 0.49 3.82 2.84
CA CYS A 6 -0.57 2.84 2.67
C CYS A 6 -1.41 3.12 1.41
N TYR A 7 -1.62 2.07 0.60
CA TYR A 7 -2.41 2.08 -0.65
C TYR A 7 -1.73 2.78 -1.83
N GLY A 8 -0.62 3.48 -1.60
CA GLY A 8 0.15 4.16 -2.65
C GLY A 8 1.28 3.30 -3.22
N GLU A 9 1.56 2.14 -2.64
CA GLU A 9 2.69 1.34 -3.09
C GLU A 9 2.47 0.81 -4.51
N PHE A 10 3.43 1.07 -5.40
CA PHE A 10 3.44 0.67 -6.82
C PHE A 10 2.33 1.29 -7.69
N THR A 11 1.64 2.33 -7.22
CA THR A 11 0.64 3.06 -8.03
C THR A 11 1.30 4.06 -8.98
N GLU A 12 2.45 4.60 -8.58
CA GLU A 12 3.28 5.51 -9.37
C GLU A 12 4.68 4.92 -9.64
N LEU A 13 5.42 5.54 -10.55
CA LEU A 13 6.80 5.15 -10.86
C LEU A 13 7.79 5.54 -9.74
N LYS A 14 7.41 6.46 -8.86
CA LYS A 14 8.26 7.00 -7.80
C LYS A 14 7.52 7.01 -6.47
N GLU A 15 8.10 6.32 -5.50
CA GLU A 15 7.66 6.35 -4.10
C GLU A 15 8.13 7.60 -3.34
N PRO A 16 7.49 7.94 -2.19
CA PRO A 16 7.85 9.12 -1.38
C PRO A 16 9.33 9.22 -0.99
N CYS A 17 10.00 8.10 -0.73
CA CYS A 17 11.43 8.08 -0.43
C CYS A 17 12.30 8.59 -1.60
N HIS A 18 11.85 8.50 -2.84
CA HIS A 18 12.59 9.03 -4.00
C HIS A 18 12.49 10.55 -4.14
N VAL A 19 11.46 11.17 -3.55
CA VAL A 19 11.22 12.61 -3.64
C VAL A 19 11.61 13.37 -2.36
N GLY A 20 12.29 12.69 -1.43
CA GLY A 20 12.88 13.31 -0.24
C GLY A 20 12.19 12.99 1.08
N ALA A 21 11.26 12.02 1.13
CA ALA A 21 10.76 11.53 2.41
C ALA A 21 11.88 10.84 3.20
N ASP A 22 12.01 11.20 4.49
CA ASP A 22 13.05 10.64 5.36
C ASP A 22 12.70 9.24 5.87
N LEU A 23 11.41 8.95 5.98
CA LEU A 23 10.86 7.69 6.48
C LEU A 23 9.46 7.47 5.87
N MET A 24 9.18 6.26 5.42
CA MET A 24 7.86 5.80 5.03
C MET A 24 7.52 4.48 5.70
N ALA A 25 6.24 4.27 5.96
CA ALA A 25 5.74 3.01 6.51
C ALA A 25 4.46 2.58 5.79
N GLY A 26 4.20 1.28 5.82
CA GLY A 26 2.97 0.72 5.30
C GLY A 26 2.78 -0.74 5.73
N SER A 27 1.72 -1.33 5.21
CA SER A 27 1.23 -2.64 5.65
C SER A 27 1.45 -3.71 4.58
N LEU A 28 2.01 -4.85 4.97
CA LEU A 28 2.24 -5.97 4.05
C LEU A 28 0.94 -6.65 3.63
N ILE A 29 -0.15 -6.58 4.40
CA ILE A 29 -1.44 -7.13 3.96
C ILE A 29 -2.16 -6.28 2.89
N LYS A 30 -1.55 -5.17 2.42
CA LYS A 30 -2.10 -4.28 1.39
C LYS A 30 -1.39 -4.52 0.05
N ASN A 31 -1.10 -3.47 -0.70
CA ASN A 31 -0.41 -3.45 -1.96
C ASN A 31 0.89 -4.29 -1.96
N PRO A 32 1.84 -4.08 -1.02
CA PRO A 32 3.14 -4.74 -1.09
C PRO A 32 3.12 -6.24 -0.78
N GLY A 33 2.03 -6.78 -0.24
CA GLY A 33 1.90 -8.22 0.00
C GLY A 33 1.46 -9.02 -1.20
N GLY A 34 1.01 -8.37 -2.29
CA GLY A 34 0.51 -9.05 -3.48
C GLY A 34 -0.59 -10.08 -3.21
N GLY A 35 -1.35 -9.93 -2.12
CA GLY A 35 -2.36 -10.89 -1.67
C GLY A 35 -1.82 -12.20 -1.08
N LEU A 36 -0.50 -12.37 -0.94
CA LEU A 36 0.13 -13.55 -0.37
C LEU A 36 0.59 -13.35 1.07
N ALA A 37 1.05 -12.15 1.42
CA ALA A 37 1.52 -11.88 2.77
C ALA A 37 0.35 -11.95 3.78
N LYS A 38 0.40 -12.91 4.70
CA LYS A 38 -0.63 -13.11 5.73
C LYS A 38 -0.67 -12.01 6.80
N THR A 39 0.48 -11.42 7.09
CA THR A 39 0.63 -10.36 8.10
C THR A 39 1.94 -9.59 7.88
N GLY A 40 2.10 -8.48 8.61
CA GLY A 40 3.34 -7.71 8.70
C GLY A 40 3.20 -6.27 8.23
N GLY A 41 4.25 -5.50 8.49
CA GLY A 41 4.40 -4.11 8.07
C GLY A 41 5.83 -3.85 7.63
N TYR A 42 6.04 -2.76 6.90
CA TYR A 42 7.36 -2.35 6.46
C TYR A 42 7.62 -0.89 6.88
N ILE A 43 8.90 -0.60 7.13
CA ILE A 43 9.41 0.75 7.35
C ILE A 43 10.65 0.90 6.47
N VAL A 44 10.70 1.95 5.66
CA VAL A 44 11.82 2.23 4.75
C VAL A 44 12.18 3.71 4.88
N GLY A 45 13.47 4.03 4.94
CA GLY A 45 13.91 5.41 5.09
C GLY A 45 15.40 5.51 5.35
N LYS A 46 15.82 6.65 5.92
CA LYS A 46 17.22 6.86 6.32
C LYS A 46 17.59 5.95 7.49
N GLU A 47 18.80 5.41 7.45
CA GLU A 47 19.35 4.45 8.42
C GLU A 47 19.09 4.86 9.88
N LYS A 48 19.47 6.09 10.26
CA LYS A 48 19.25 6.63 11.61
C LYS A 48 17.81 6.56 12.12
N TRP A 49 16.83 6.68 11.22
CA TRP A 49 15.41 6.67 11.57
C TRP A 49 14.87 5.23 11.62
N VAL A 50 15.31 4.38 10.70
CA VAL A 50 14.95 2.95 10.69
C VAL A 50 15.49 2.25 11.93
N GLU A 51 16.73 2.55 12.33
CA GLU A 51 17.36 2.03 13.55
C GLU A 51 16.60 2.48 14.82
N ALA A 52 16.24 3.76 14.91
CA ALA A 52 15.42 4.26 16.03
C ALA A 52 14.05 3.55 16.09
N CYS A 53 13.43 3.25 14.95
CA CYS A 53 12.20 2.48 14.88
C CYS A 53 12.41 1.01 15.29
N SER A 54 13.56 0.40 14.96
CA SER A 54 13.85 -0.99 15.32
C SER A 54 14.00 -1.16 16.83
N TYR A 55 14.66 -0.21 17.52
CA TYR A 55 14.75 -0.20 18.98
C TYR A 55 13.38 -0.07 19.66
N ARG A 56 12.43 0.64 19.03
CA ARG A 56 11.06 0.73 19.53
C ARG A 56 10.28 -0.56 19.32
N MET A 57 10.55 -1.29 18.24
CA MET A 57 9.85 -2.53 17.91
C MET A 57 10.25 -3.69 18.82
N THR A 58 11.53 -3.79 19.17
CA THR A 58 12.06 -4.87 20.01
C THR A 58 12.40 -4.35 21.41
N SER A 59 13.61 -3.83 21.58
CA SER A 59 14.09 -3.15 22.78
C SER A 59 15.41 -2.40 22.47
N PRO A 60 15.75 -1.35 23.24
CA PRO A 60 17.05 -0.69 23.14
C PRO A 60 18.20 -1.69 23.36
N GLY A 61 19.16 -1.73 22.44
CA GLY A 61 20.33 -2.62 22.49
C GLY A 61 20.20 -3.92 21.68
N ILE A 62 18.99 -4.40 21.42
CA ILE A 62 18.75 -5.53 20.50
C ILE A 62 18.42 -5.03 19.09
N GLY A 63 17.55 -4.02 18.99
CA GLY A 63 17.18 -3.40 17.71
C GLY A 63 16.64 -4.41 16.70
N SER A 64 17.13 -4.34 15.45
CA SER A 64 16.71 -5.20 14.35
C SER A 64 17.42 -6.56 14.27
N GLU A 65 18.36 -6.84 15.18
CA GLU A 65 19.21 -8.04 15.07
C GLU A 65 18.51 -9.31 15.55
N ALA A 66 17.49 -9.19 16.40
CA ALA A 66 16.72 -10.34 16.89
C ALA A 66 15.27 -10.33 16.38
N GLY A 67 14.89 -11.42 15.73
CA GLY A 67 13.51 -11.68 15.29
C GLY A 67 13.43 -12.94 14.45
N ALA A 68 12.75 -13.98 14.94
CA ALA A 68 12.57 -15.20 14.17
C ALA A 68 11.52 -14.96 13.07
N SER A 69 11.94 -15.06 11.81
CA SER A 69 11.06 -14.91 10.64
C SER A 69 10.11 -16.10 10.41
N LEU A 70 10.36 -17.22 11.11
CA LEU A 70 9.62 -18.47 11.00
C LEU A 70 9.44 -18.89 9.53
N TYR A 71 8.20 -19.08 9.08
CA TYR A 71 7.86 -19.54 7.73
C TYR A 71 7.39 -18.41 6.81
N ALA A 72 7.47 -17.14 7.23
CA ALA A 72 6.83 -16.03 6.53
C ALA A 72 7.65 -15.45 5.37
N LEU A 73 8.96 -15.74 5.29
CA LEU A 73 9.86 -15.14 4.31
C LEU A 73 9.43 -15.41 2.87
N GLN A 74 9.11 -16.67 2.54
CA GLN A 74 8.75 -17.04 1.18
C GLN A 74 7.55 -16.24 0.66
N GLU A 75 6.50 -16.12 1.49
CA GLU A 75 5.28 -15.39 1.16
C GLU A 75 5.55 -13.88 0.98
N MET A 76 6.41 -13.31 1.84
CA MET A 76 6.81 -11.91 1.72
C MET A 76 7.60 -11.63 0.43
N TYR A 77 8.59 -12.47 0.11
CA TYR A 77 9.38 -12.31 -1.12
C TYR A 77 8.55 -12.51 -2.39
N GLN A 78 7.73 -13.56 -2.42
CA GLN A 78 6.86 -13.86 -3.56
C GLN A 78 5.78 -12.79 -3.75
N GLY A 79 5.18 -12.33 -2.66
CA GLY A 79 4.21 -11.24 -2.66
C GLY A 79 4.82 -9.95 -3.18
N PHE A 80 5.94 -9.51 -2.59
CA PHE A 80 6.52 -8.20 -2.84
C PHE A 80 7.22 -8.07 -4.19
N PHE A 81 8.15 -8.97 -4.53
CA PHE A 81 8.99 -8.79 -5.71
C PHE A 81 8.32 -9.27 -7.01
N PHE A 82 7.39 -10.22 -6.93
CA PHE A 82 6.83 -10.86 -8.11
C PHE A 82 5.40 -10.39 -8.41
N LEU A 83 4.53 -10.42 -7.40
CA LEU A 83 3.09 -10.20 -7.62
C LEU A 83 2.62 -8.78 -7.31
N ALA A 84 3.22 -8.08 -6.36
CA ALA A 84 2.68 -6.80 -5.87
C ALA A 84 2.45 -5.76 -6.98
N PRO A 85 3.41 -5.43 -7.87
CA PRO A 85 3.16 -4.45 -8.93
C PRO A 85 2.05 -4.89 -9.89
N HIS A 86 1.97 -6.18 -10.20
CA HIS A 86 0.94 -6.73 -11.07
C HIS A 86 -0.44 -6.67 -10.41
N VAL A 87 -0.55 -7.11 -9.16
CA VAL A 87 -1.81 -7.14 -8.40
C VAL A 87 -2.33 -5.72 -8.18
N VAL A 88 -1.47 -4.77 -7.83
CA VAL A 88 -1.81 -3.34 -7.71
C VAL A 88 -2.35 -2.81 -9.04
N ALA A 89 -1.71 -3.16 -10.16
CA ALA A 89 -2.21 -2.77 -11.48
C ALA A 89 -3.59 -3.37 -11.81
N GLN A 90 -3.89 -4.61 -11.37
CA GLN A 90 -5.22 -5.19 -11.53
C GLN A 90 -6.26 -4.45 -10.69
N SER A 91 -5.94 -4.14 -9.43
CA SER A 91 -6.82 -3.37 -8.55
C SER A 91 -7.11 -1.97 -9.09
N LEU A 92 -6.10 -1.27 -9.63
CA LEU A 92 -6.27 0.04 -10.27
C LEU A 92 -7.19 -0.03 -11.50
N LYS A 93 -7.02 -1.05 -12.36
CA LYS A 93 -7.91 -1.25 -13.52
C LYS A 93 -9.34 -1.52 -13.09
N GLY A 94 -9.53 -2.33 -12.05
CA GLY A 94 -10.85 -2.57 -11.46
C GLY A 94 -11.51 -1.28 -10.95
N ALA A 95 -10.74 -0.45 -10.24
CA ALA A 95 -11.21 0.83 -9.73
C ALA A 95 -11.62 1.80 -10.87
N VAL A 96 -10.82 1.90 -11.94
CA VAL A 96 -11.12 2.72 -13.12
C VAL A 96 -12.35 2.19 -13.87
N PHE A 97 -12.47 0.86 -14.02
CA PHE A 97 -13.63 0.24 -14.65
C PHE A 97 -14.92 0.54 -13.89
N THR A 98 -14.92 0.34 -12.57
CA THR A 98 -16.07 0.63 -11.70
C THR A 98 -16.43 2.11 -11.75
N ALA A 99 -15.44 3.01 -11.72
CA ALA A 99 -15.66 4.45 -11.84
C ALA A 99 -16.40 4.81 -13.14
N ARG A 100 -15.95 4.27 -14.29
CA ARG A 100 -16.55 4.57 -15.60
C ARG A 100 -17.92 3.89 -15.78
N PHE A 101 -18.09 2.68 -15.25
CA PHE A 101 -19.34 1.95 -15.35
C PHE A 101 -20.46 2.65 -14.56
N LEU A 102 -20.17 3.04 -13.32
CA LEU A 102 -21.16 3.69 -12.44
C LEU A 102 -21.44 5.14 -12.85
N GLU A 103 -20.44 5.85 -13.38
CA GLU A 103 -20.65 7.16 -14.01
C GLU A 103 -21.64 7.09 -15.19
N LYS A 104 -21.55 6.04 -16.03
CA LYS A 104 -22.52 5.82 -17.12
C LYS A 104 -23.94 5.50 -16.62
N LEU A 105 -24.06 4.94 -15.43
CA LEU A 105 -25.35 4.68 -14.76
C LEU A 105 -25.91 5.92 -14.03
N GLY A 106 -25.19 7.05 -14.07
CA GLY A 106 -25.61 8.31 -13.46
C GLY A 106 -25.23 8.47 -11.99
N PHE A 107 -24.37 7.60 -11.45
CA PHE A 107 -23.82 7.77 -10.10
C PHE A 107 -22.58 8.65 -10.13
N GLN A 108 -22.36 9.42 -9.05
CA GLN A 108 -21.14 10.19 -8.89
C GLN A 108 -20.04 9.28 -8.34
N THR A 109 -18.87 9.30 -8.98
CA THR A 109 -17.71 8.49 -8.59
C THR A 109 -16.54 9.39 -8.25
N ASN A 110 -15.79 9.04 -7.20
CA ASN A 110 -14.59 9.76 -6.78
C ASN A 110 -13.49 8.75 -6.42
N PRO A 111 -12.31 8.80 -7.06
CA PRO A 111 -11.92 9.64 -8.19
C PRO A 111 -12.67 9.29 -9.49
N ALA A 112 -12.68 10.23 -10.44
CA ALA A 112 -13.17 9.97 -11.80
C ALA A 112 -12.28 8.95 -12.53
N TRP A 113 -12.80 8.31 -13.58
CA TRP A 113 -12.05 7.31 -14.34
C TRP A 113 -10.80 7.87 -15.03
N ASN A 114 -10.79 9.17 -15.35
CA ASN A 114 -9.69 9.87 -16.02
C ASN A 114 -8.78 10.65 -15.05
N ALA A 115 -9.05 10.63 -13.75
CA ALA A 115 -8.22 11.31 -12.76
C ALA A 115 -6.88 10.58 -12.58
N LYS A 116 -5.82 11.34 -12.27
CA LYS A 116 -4.55 10.74 -11.84
C LYS A 116 -4.77 10.04 -10.50
N ARG A 117 -4.30 8.80 -10.39
CA ARG A 117 -4.43 8.00 -9.18
C ARG A 117 -3.07 7.83 -8.54
N THR A 118 -3.03 8.09 -7.24
CA THR A 118 -1.88 7.86 -6.38
C THR A 118 -2.18 6.77 -5.35
N ASP A 119 -3.43 6.31 -5.27
CA ASP A 119 -3.90 5.25 -4.38
C ASP A 119 -4.86 4.28 -5.10
N LEU A 120 -5.28 3.24 -4.37
CA LEU A 120 -6.26 2.25 -4.81
C LEU A 120 -7.71 2.61 -4.47
N ILE A 121 -7.97 3.76 -3.83
CA ILE A 121 -9.28 4.04 -3.24
C ILE A 121 -10.24 4.48 -4.34
N GLN A 122 -11.43 3.89 -4.33
CA GLN A 122 -12.54 4.28 -5.19
C GLN A 122 -13.81 4.35 -4.34
N SER A 123 -14.45 5.51 -4.33
CA SER A 123 -15.76 5.72 -3.75
C SER A 123 -16.81 6.00 -4.82
N VAL A 124 -18.05 5.72 -4.47
CA VAL A 124 -19.24 5.89 -5.29
C VAL A 124 -20.32 6.45 -4.38
N GLU A 125 -20.97 7.52 -4.83
CA GLU A 125 -22.10 8.12 -4.13
C GLU A 125 -23.42 7.58 -4.69
N PHE A 126 -24.11 6.79 -3.87
CA PHE A 126 -25.37 6.15 -4.26
C PHE A 126 -26.60 7.01 -4.02
N GLY A 127 -26.50 8.09 -3.25
CA GLY A 127 -27.55 9.09 -2.99
C GLY A 127 -28.80 8.60 -2.23
N ASP A 128 -29.02 7.28 -2.15
CA ASP A 128 -30.17 6.64 -1.51
C ASP A 128 -29.69 5.47 -0.64
N PRO A 129 -30.00 5.45 0.68
CA PRO A 129 -29.65 4.35 1.59
C PRO A 129 -30.19 2.97 1.16
N LYS A 130 -31.21 2.92 0.28
CA LYS A 130 -31.85 1.68 -0.19
C LYS A 130 -31.28 1.16 -1.51
N LYS A 131 -30.47 1.94 -2.23
CA LYS A 131 -29.72 1.47 -3.40
C LYS A 131 -28.45 0.78 -2.92
N LYS A 132 -28.58 -0.48 -2.52
CA LYS A 132 -27.46 -1.39 -2.25
C LYS A 132 -27.03 -2.10 -3.52
#